data_AF-A0AAD7MMP2-F1
#
_entry.id   AF-A0AAD7MMP2-F1
#
_cell.length_a   1.000
_cell.length_b   1.000
_cell.length_c   1.000
_cell.angle_alpha   90.00
_cell.angle_beta   90.00
_cell.angle_gamma   90.00
#
_symmetry.space_group_name_H-M   'P 1'
#
loop_
_entity.id
_entity.type
_entity.pdbx_description
1 polymer ?
#
loop_
_entity_poly.entity_id
_entity_poly.type
_entity_poly.pdbx_seq_one_letter_code
_entity_poly.pdbx_strand_id
1 'polypeptide(L)'
;MTISLRHAIWAAILLAASSINAQVSPIIDLGYAQYQGTVNTSTNLTTFLGIRYAAAPIDNLRFRAPHPPQNVTGVQQATAEPNECFQATDGASPTNPLESRDIVVATSEDCLFLSVYYPSDAEGVPEGPLPTLVWIHGGGYVSGAASMYRGTDLINQSNRGIVVVTIQYRLGLFGFLPGAEVKKNGALNSGLLDQDFALRWVNEHISKFGGDPSKVTIWGESAGAGSVLQHLVANNGQTEPQLFRGAITSSTFLPSQYNYNDPIPESLYSEVVAQTNCTGATDVRSIGEYG
;
A
#
# COMPACT_ATOMS: atom_id res chain seq x y z
N MET A 1 60.63 -37.20 -57.39
CA MET A 1 59.46 -36.60 -58.05
C MET A 1 58.35 -36.58 -57.01
N THR A 2 57.95 -35.38 -56.60
CA THR A 2 57.31 -35.02 -55.33
C THR A 2 55.82 -35.37 -55.26
N ILE A 3 55.39 -36.05 -54.19
CA ILE A 3 53.98 -36.26 -53.85
C ILE A 3 53.55 -35.13 -52.91
N SER A 4 52.63 -34.29 -53.37
CA SER A 4 52.04 -33.18 -52.62
C SER A 4 50.80 -33.68 -51.86
N LEU A 5 50.88 -33.74 -50.53
CA LEU A 5 49.71 -33.96 -49.65
C LEU A 5 49.06 -32.61 -49.32
N ARG A 6 47.85 -32.40 -49.83
CA ARG A 6 46.93 -31.34 -49.40
C ARG A 6 46.31 -31.72 -48.06
N HIS A 7 46.63 -30.98 -46.99
CA HIS A 7 45.89 -31.04 -45.73
C HIS A 7 44.87 -29.90 -45.71
N ALA A 8 43.59 -30.23 -45.83
CA ALA A 8 42.49 -29.30 -45.60
C ALA A 8 42.16 -29.33 -44.09
N ILE A 9 42.46 -28.24 -43.39
CA ILE A 9 42.10 -28.04 -41.99
C ILE A 9 40.66 -27.53 -41.96
N TRP A 10 39.73 -28.36 -41.51
CA TRP A 10 38.36 -27.92 -41.19
C TRP A 10 38.37 -27.30 -39.79
N ALA A 11 38.26 -25.98 -39.71
CA ALA A 11 38.01 -25.28 -38.45
C ALA A 11 36.49 -25.36 -38.15
N ALA A 12 36.12 -26.17 -37.16
CA ALA A 12 34.76 -26.17 -36.63
C ALA A 12 34.58 -24.93 -35.74
N ILE A 13 33.79 -23.97 -36.21
CA ILE A 13 33.34 -22.83 -35.41
C ILE A 13 32.22 -23.33 -34.49
N LEU A 14 32.55 -23.54 -33.22
CA LEU A 14 31.56 -23.73 -32.14
C LEU A 14 30.90 -22.38 -31.86
N LEU A 15 29.72 -22.16 -32.45
CA LEU A 15 28.80 -21.12 -32.00
C LEU A 15 28.26 -21.52 -30.63
N ALA A 16 28.85 -20.99 -29.56
CA ALA A 16 28.24 -21.02 -28.25
C ALA A 16 26.97 -20.16 -28.30
N ALA A 17 25.81 -20.80 -28.40
CA ALA A 17 24.54 -20.14 -28.19
C ALA A 17 24.47 -19.74 -26.71
N SER A 18 24.72 -18.46 -26.43
CA SER A 18 24.38 -17.86 -25.14
C SER A 18 22.86 -17.87 -25.03
N SER A 19 22.33 -18.87 -24.33
CA SER A 19 20.96 -18.87 -23.84
C SER A 19 20.79 -17.66 -22.93
N ILE A 20 20.17 -16.59 -23.45
CA ILE A 20 19.64 -15.49 -22.65
C ILE A 20 18.54 -16.14 -21.80
N ASN A 21 18.87 -16.47 -20.56
CA ASN A 21 17.88 -16.95 -19.61
C ASN A 21 17.01 -15.73 -19.29
N ALA A 22 15.91 -15.55 -20.03
CA ALA A 22 14.92 -14.53 -19.74
C ALA A 22 14.31 -14.91 -18.39
N GLN A 23 14.80 -14.30 -17.32
CA GLN A 23 14.37 -14.62 -15.97
C GLN A 23 12.91 -14.21 -15.82
N VAL A 24 12.06 -15.19 -15.53
CA VAL A 24 10.61 -15.02 -15.48
C VAL A 24 10.25 -14.21 -14.24
N SER A 25 9.62 -13.05 -14.44
CA SER A 25 9.05 -12.25 -13.35
C SER A 25 8.08 -13.10 -12.52
N PRO A 26 8.21 -13.12 -11.18
CA PRO A 26 7.44 -14.00 -10.31
C PRO A 26 5.97 -13.64 -10.35
N ILE A 27 5.13 -14.67 -10.35
CA ILE A 27 3.68 -14.55 -10.26
C ILE A 27 3.26 -15.10 -8.90
N ILE A 28 2.51 -14.29 -8.14
CA ILE A 28 1.91 -14.70 -6.86
C ILE A 28 0.40 -14.79 -7.03
N ASP A 29 -0.15 -15.95 -6.70
CA ASP A 29 -1.59 -16.21 -6.72
C ASP A 29 -2.21 -15.97 -5.34
N LEU A 30 -3.02 -14.92 -5.21
CA LEU A 30 -3.69 -14.55 -3.98
C LEU A 30 -5.05 -15.25 -3.80
N GLY A 31 -5.51 -16.02 -4.78
CA GLY A 31 -6.84 -16.65 -4.82
C GLY A 31 -7.88 -15.77 -5.49
N TYR A 32 -7.95 -14.48 -5.12
CA TYR A 32 -8.83 -13.51 -5.80
C TYR A 32 -8.20 -12.89 -7.05
N ALA A 33 -6.87 -12.84 -7.13
CA ALA A 33 -6.14 -12.32 -8.28
C ALA A 33 -4.71 -12.91 -8.32
N GLN A 34 -4.13 -12.94 -9.52
CA GLN A 34 -2.73 -13.27 -9.74
C GLN A 34 -1.97 -12.00 -10.08
N TYR A 35 -0.86 -11.72 -9.39
CA TYR A 35 -0.02 -10.55 -9.64
C TYR A 35 1.34 -10.97 -10.17
N GLN A 36 1.88 -10.21 -11.12
CA GLN A 36 3.26 -10.34 -11.60
C GLN A 36 4.09 -9.17 -11.09
N GLY A 37 5.16 -9.47 -10.36
CA GLY A 37 6.08 -8.47 -9.82
C GLY A 37 7.32 -8.25 -10.69
N THR A 38 8.27 -7.49 -10.17
CA THR A 38 9.56 -7.20 -10.81
C THR A 38 10.69 -7.76 -9.97
N VAL A 39 11.63 -8.48 -10.59
CA VAL A 39 12.89 -8.90 -9.96
C VAL A 39 13.97 -7.91 -10.35
N ASN A 40 14.70 -7.39 -9.36
CA ASN A 40 15.95 -6.68 -9.60
C ASN A 40 17.13 -7.60 -9.26
N THR A 41 17.77 -8.13 -10.30
CA THR A 41 18.92 -9.05 -10.19
C THR A 41 20.20 -8.37 -9.72
N SER A 42 20.32 -7.05 -9.85
CA SER A 42 21.47 -6.32 -9.30
C SER A 42 21.40 -6.20 -7.78
N THR A 43 20.18 -6.20 -7.22
CA THR A 43 19.95 -6.07 -5.78
C THR A 43 19.46 -7.36 -5.13
N ASN A 44 19.10 -8.40 -5.90
CA ASN A 44 18.43 -9.61 -5.43
C ASN A 44 17.18 -9.29 -4.59
N LEU A 45 16.35 -8.37 -5.08
CA LEU A 45 15.09 -8.00 -4.45
C LEU A 45 13.96 -8.17 -5.45
N THR A 46 12.82 -8.66 -4.98
CA THR A 46 11.58 -8.66 -5.74
C THR A 46 10.61 -7.63 -5.16
N THR A 47 9.89 -6.96 -6.05
CA THR A 47 8.89 -5.95 -5.71
C THR A 47 7.57 -6.22 -6.41
N PHE A 48 6.50 -6.15 -5.65
CA PHE A 48 5.13 -6.08 -6.15
C PHE A 48 4.57 -4.72 -5.76
N LEU A 49 4.32 -3.87 -6.74
CA LEU A 49 3.81 -2.52 -6.54
C LEU A 49 2.33 -2.47 -6.96
N GLY A 50 1.47 -1.90 -6.13
CA GLY A 50 0.06 -1.70 -6.49
C GLY A 50 -0.82 -2.95 -6.40
N ILE A 51 -0.58 -3.83 -5.43
CA ILE A 51 -1.52 -4.91 -5.12
C ILE A 51 -2.76 -4.32 -4.47
N ARG A 52 -3.94 -4.62 -5.02
CA ARG A 52 -5.21 -4.16 -4.47
C ARG A 52 -5.58 -4.98 -3.24
N TYR A 53 -5.58 -4.39 -2.06
CA TYR A 53 -5.97 -5.10 -0.83
C TYR A 53 -7.45 -4.96 -0.49
N ALA A 54 -8.15 -3.97 -1.07
CA ALA A 54 -9.59 -3.75 -0.90
C ALA A 54 -10.25 -3.28 -2.21
N ALA A 55 -11.56 -3.47 -2.33
CA ALA A 55 -12.34 -2.91 -3.43
C ALA A 55 -12.18 -1.38 -3.51
N ALA A 56 -12.23 -0.83 -4.72
CA ALA A 56 -12.17 0.61 -4.94
C ALA A 56 -13.30 1.30 -4.14
N PRO A 57 -12.99 2.27 -3.24
CA PRO A 57 -13.98 2.91 -2.38
C PRO A 57 -14.74 4.03 -3.11
N ILE A 58 -15.20 3.73 -4.32
CA ILE A 58 -15.94 4.62 -5.22
C ILE A 58 -17.44 4.33 -5.17
N ASP A 59 -18.24 5.23 -5.74
CA ASP A 59 -19.68 5.09 -5.87
C ASP A 59 -20.34 4.71 -4.52
N ASN A 60 -21.05 3.58 -4.49
CA ASN A 60 -21.74 3.08 -3.31
C ASN A 60 -20.81 2.67 -2.14
N LEU A 61 -19.50 2.55 -2.39
CA LEU A 61 -18.48 2.26 -1.38
C LEU A 61 -17.80 3.51 -0.83
N ARG A 62 -18.08 4.70 -1.40
CA ARG A 62 -17.61 5.98 -0.86
C ARG A 62 -18.11 6.16 0.58
N PHE A 63 -17.22 6.61 1.46
CA PHE A 63 -17.47 6.78 2.91
C PHE A 63 -17.90 5.52 3.66
N ARG A 64 -17.69 4.31 3.11
CA ARG A 64 -17.91 3.04 3.80
C ARG A 64 -16.59 2.40 4.25
N ALA A 65 -16.71 1.44 5.16
CA ALA A 65 -15.59 0.54 5.50
C ALA A 65 -15.08 -0.16 4.23
N PRO A 66 -13.77 -0.48 4.14
CA PRO A 66 -13.21 -1.22 3.02
C PRO A 66 -13.90 -2.59 2.86
N HIS A 67 -14.04 -3.02 1.62
CA HIS A 67 -14.64 -4.31 1.25
C HIS A 67 -13.60 -5.20 0.57
N PRO A 68 -13.76 -6.53 0.60
CA PRO A 68 -12.88 -7.44 -0.13
C PRO A 68 -12.77 -7.05 -1.62
N PRO A 69 -11.57 -7.15 -2.22
CA PRO A 69 -11.38 -6.88 -3.64
C PRO A 69 -12.18 -7.87 -4.49
N GLN A 70 -12.56 -7.43 -5.69
CA GLN A 70 -13.21 -8.32 -6.66
C GLN A 70 -12.25 -9.41 -7.15
N ASN A 71 -12.80 -10.57 -7.48
CA ASN A 71 -12.02 -11.60 -8.16
C ASN A 71 -11.71 -11.16 -9.59
N VAL A 72 -10.44 -11.18 -9.96
CA VAL A 72 -9.97 -10.78 -11.29
C VAL A 72 -9.31 -11.98 -11.97
N THR A 73 -9.77 -12.29 -13.18
CA THR A 73 -9.18 -13.34 -14.01
C THR A 73 -7.93 -12.84 -14.72
N GLY A 74 -6.92 -13.71 -14.85
CA GLY A 74 -5.67 -13.38 -15.54
C GLY A 74 -4.66 -12.64 -14.66
N VAL A 75 -3.46 -12.48 -15.19
CA VAL A 75 -2.32 -11.93 -14.46
C VAL A 75 -2.34 -10.40 -14.50
N GLN A 76 -2.41 -9.79 -13.32
CA GLN A 76 -2.35 -8.35 -13.11
C GLN A 76 -0.89 -7.91 -12.98
N GLN A 77 -0.54 -6.76 -13.56
CA GLN A 77 0.81 -6.21 -13.45
C GLN A 77 0.96 -5.44 -12.14
N ALA A 78 1.89 -5.86 -11.29
CA ALA A 78 2.28 -5.20 -10.05
C ALA A 78 3.71 -4.63 -10.16
N THR A 79 3.97 -3.89 -11.24
CA THR A 79 5.32 -3.47 -11.65
C THR A 79 5.54 -1.95 -11.59
N ALA A 80 4.51 -1.19 -11.24
CA ALA A 80 4.54 0.29 -11.16
C ALA A 80 3.74 0.77 -9.95
N GLU A 81 4.06 1.98 -9.47
CA GLU A 81 3.31 2.60 -8.36
C GLU A 81 1.84 2.84 -8.78
N PRO A 82 0.87 2.48 -7.93
CA PRO A 82 -0.55 2.72 -8.18
C PRO A 82 -0.90 4.20 -7.98
N ASN A 83 -2.15 4.57 -8.25
CA ASN A 83 -2.67 5.88 -7.88
C ASN A 83 -2.59 6.07 -6.35
N GLU A 84 -2.30 7.30 -5.96
CA GLU A 84 -2.36 7.72 -4.56
C GLU A 84 -3.80 8.08 -4.18
N CYS A 85 -4.11 8.03 -2.89
CA CYS A 85 -5.40 8.53 -2.41
C CYS A 85 -5.48 10.04 -2.58
N PHE A 86 -6.69 10.57 -2.76
CA PHE A 86 -6.88 12.01 -2.82
C PHE A 86 -6.26 12.70 -1.60
N GLN A 87 -5.38 13.66 -1.90
CA GLN A 87 -4.69 14.49 -0.94
C GLN A 87 -5.55 15.73 -0.69
N ALA A 88 -5.73 16.13 0.56
CA ALA A 88 -6.19 17.50 0.82
C ALA A 88 -5.10 18.46 0.32
N THR A 89 -5.50 19.64 -0.14
CA THR A 89 -4.53 20.70 -0.40
C THR A 89 -3.82 21.03 0.92
N ASP A 90 -2.49 20.97 0.93
CA ASP A 90 -1.72 21.58 2.01
C ASP A 90 -2.16 23.05 2.13
N GLY A 91 -2.34 23.53 3.36
CA GLY A 91 -2.67 24.94 3.57
C GLY A 91 -1.65 25.82 2.85
N ALA A 92 -2.10 26.86 2.14
CA ALA A 92 -1.23 27.76 1.38
C ALA A 92 -0.26 28.60 2.26
N SER A 93 -0.25 28.37 3.57
CA SER A 93 0.68 29.01 4.49
C SER A 93 2.04 28.32 4.37
N PRO A 94 3.12 29.02 4.02
CA PRO A 94 4.44 28.43 3.93
C PRO A 94 4.85 27.87 5.29
N THR A 95 4.94 26.55 5.40
CA THR A 95 5.43 25.84 6.59
C THR A 95 6.96 25.75 6.62
N ASN A 96 7.62 26.16 5.53
CA ASN A 96 9.05 26.17 5.38
C ASN A 96 9.49 27.30 4.43
N PRO A 97 10.73 27.79 4.54
CA PRO A 97 11.25 28.90 3.71
C PRO A 97 11.83 28.45 2.36
N LEU A 98 11.62 27.20 1.94
CA LEU A 98 12.27 26.59 0.77
C LEU A 98 11.28 26.41 -0.39
N GLU A 99 11.79 26.36 -1.61
CA GLU A 99 11.02 26.08 -2.82
C GLU A 99 10.50 24.63 -2.80
N SER A 100 9.19 24.43 -2.91
CA SER A 100 8.58 23.10 -3.01
C SER A 100 8.75 22.53 -4.42
N ARG A 101 9.05 21.24 -4.54
CA ARG A 101 9.03 20.51 -5.82
C ARG A 101 7.76 19.68 -5.88
N ASP A 102 6.94 19.90 -6.90
CA ASP A 102 5.75 19.09 -7.13
C ASP A 102 6.16 17.70 -7.61
N ILE A 103 6.08 16.69 -6.74
CA ILE A 103 6.05 15.30 -7.18
C ILE A 103 4.59 14.98 -7.47
N VAL A 104 4.22 15.01 -8.75
CA VAL A 104 2.86 14.71 -9.19
C VAL A 104 2.75 13.21 -9.44
N VAL A 105 2.28 12.47 -8.45
CA VAL A 105 1.68 11.15 -8.69
C VAL A 105 0.17 11.36 -8.86
N ALA A 106 -0.45 10.59 -9.76
CA ALA A 106 -1.88 10.70 -10.00
C ALA A 106 -2.66 10.31 -8.73
N THR A 107 -3.61 11.16 -8.33
CA THR A 107 -4.52 10.89 -7.21
C THR A 107 -5.85 10.35 -7.73
N SER A 108 -6.47 9.45 -6.97
CA SER A 108 -7.76 8.84 -7.29
C SER A 108 -8.49 8.41 -6.01
N GLU A 109 -9.82 8.27 -6.07
CA GLU A 109 -10.55 7.52 -5.05
C GLU A 109 -10.24 6.02 -5.12
N ASP A 110 -9.94 5.50 -6.31
CA ASP A 110 -9.44 4.14 -6.47
C ASP A 110 -7.95 4.09 -6.07
N CYS A 111 -7.70 3.93 -4.77
CA CYS A 111 -6.37 4.06 -4.18
C CYS A 111 -6.01 3.01 -3.10
N LEU A 112 -6.88 2.03 -2.82
CA LEU A 112 -6.65 1.04 -1.75
C LEU A 112 -5.70 -0.08 -2.21
N PHE A 113 -4.43 0.30 -2.32
CA PHE A 113 -3.34 -0.55 -2.74
C PHE A 113 -2.24 -0.66 -1.68
N LEU A 114 -1.44 -1.71 -1.77
CA LEU A 114 -0.21 -1.88 -1.02
C LEU A 114 0.90 -2.38 -1.94
N SER A 115 2.13 -2.22 -1.47
CA SER A 115 3.32 -2.72 -2.14
C SER A 115 4.07 -3.68 -1.23
N VAL A 116 4.58 -4.78 -1.78
CA VAL A 116 5.35 -5.80 -1.05
C VAL A 116 6.75 -5.87 -1.62
N TYR A 117 7.74 -5.80 -0.74
CA TYR A 117 9.16 -5.89 -1.04
C TYR A 117 9.74 -7.06 -0.27
N TYR A 118 10.48 -7.94 -0.93
CA TYR A 118 11.12 -9.08 -0.28
C TYR A 118 12.45 -9.44 -0.94
N PRO A 119 13.41 -10.01 -0.18
CA PRO A 119 14.65 -10.50 -0.76
C PRO A 119 14.36 -11.71 -1.64
N SER A 120 15.00 -11.78 -2.80
CA SER A 120 14.88 -12.95 -3.68
C SER A 120 16.19 -13.14 -4.41
N ASP A 121 16.83 -14.28 -4.18
CA ASP A 121 17.81 -14.77 -5.13
C ASP A 121 17.03 -15.26 -6.36
N ALA A 122 17.67 -15.35 -7.53
CA ALA A 122 17.02 -15.56 -8.83
C ALA A 122 16.04 -16.76 -8.94
N GLU A 123 15.93 -17.58 -7.90
CA GLU A 123 15.14 -18.81 -7.80
C GLU A 123 13.79 -18.68 -7.04
N GLY A 124 13.37 -17.49 -6.59
CA GLY A 124 11.98 -17.26 -6.15
C GLY A 124 11.80 -16.68 -4.74
N VAL A 125 10.72 -17.08 -4.06
CA VAL A 125 10.35 -16.61 -2.70
C VAL A 125 11.35 -17.16 -1.67
N PRO A 126 11.75 -16.39 -0.63
CA PRO A 126 12.72 -16.82 0.38
C PRO A 126 12.48 -18.21 0.98
N GLU A 127 13.56 -18.97 1.21
CA GLU A 127 13.53 -20.19 2.02
C GLU A 127 13.41 -19.83 3.52
N GLY A 128 12.17 -19.72 3.99
CA GLY A 128 11.83 -19.54 5.40
C GLY A 128 11.02 -18.27 5.67
N PRO A 129 10.07 -18.31 6.63
CA PRO A 129 9.17 -17.19 6.87
C PRO A 129 9.93 -16.05 7.60
N LEU A 130 10.16 -14.96 6.89
CA LEU A 130 10.86 -13.77 7.38
C LEU A 130 9.92 -12.89 8.21
N PRO A 131 10.40 -12.20 9.27
CA PRO A 131 9.65 -11.13 9.91
C PRO A 131 9.11 -10.13 8.89
N THR A 132 7.86 -9.69 9.09
CA THR A 132 7.18 -8.74 8.19
C THR A 132 7.09 -7.38 8.88
N LEU A 133 7.58 -6.33 8.24
CA LEU A 133 7.31 -4.96 8.64
C LEU A 133 6.18 -4.39 7.77
N VAL A 134 5.16 -3.82 8.40
CA VAL A 134 4.13 -3.03 7.72
C VAL A 134 4.35 -1.55 8.05
N TRP A 135 4.63 -0.75 7.02
CA TRP A 135 4.83 0.69 7.12
C TRP A 135 3.51 1.45 6.87
N ILE A 136 3.17 2.33 7.81
CA ILE A 136 2.01 3.23 7.74
C ILE A 136 2.54 4.66 7.60
N HIS A 137 2.32 5.28 6.45
CA HIS A 137 2.87 6.61 6.16
C HIS A 137 2.25 7.72 7.03
N GLY A 138 2.97 8.84 7.16
CA GLY A 138 2.51 10.06 7.81
C GLY A 138 1.68 10.97 6.88
N GLY A 139 1.60 12.26 7.24
CA GLY A 139 0.89 13.28 6.45
C GLY A 139 -0.39 13.83 7.11
N GLY A 140 -0.41 13.87 8.45
CA GLY A 140 -1.47 14.57 9.20
C GLY A 140 -2.89 14.01 9.02
N TYR A 141 -3.04 12.80 8.48
CA TYR A 141 -4.30 12.20 8.02
C TYR A 141 -4.96 12.89 6.82
N VAL A 142 -4.28 13.86 6.19
CA VAL A 142 -4.82 14.67 5.08
C VAL A 142 -4.01 14.55 3.80
N SER A 143 -2.74 14.16 3.91
CA SER A 143 -1.82 13.91 2.80
C SER A 143 -0.90 12.72 3.12
N GLY A 144 0.04 12.41 2.22
CA GLY A 144 0.99 11.30 2.30
C GLY A 144 0.65 10.13 1.37
N ALA A 145 1.69 9.35 1.06
CA ALA A 145 1.58 8.16 0.22
C ALA A 145 2.66 7.12 0.54
N ALA A 146 2.33 5.85 0.32
CA ALA A 146 3.20 4.67 0.35
C ALA A 146 4.30 4.72 -0.72
N SER A 147 4.00 5.30 -1.89
CA SER A 147 4.93 5.50 -3.02
C SER A 147 6.19 6.29 -2.62
N MET A 148 6.09 7.12 -1.57
CA MET A 148 7.20 7.90 -1.00
C MET A 148 8.27 7.02 -0.33
N TYR A 149 7.94 5.76 -0.02
CA TYR A 149 8.76 4.86 0.79
C TYR A 149 9.07 3.57 0.04
N ARG A 150 10.32 3.43 -0.42
CA ARG A 150 10.79 2.21 -1.09
C ARG A 150 11.36 1.23 -0.08
N GLY A 151 10.59 0.21 0.33
CA GLY A 151 10.99 -0.77 1.36
C GLY A 151 12.29 -1.56 1.11
N THR A 152 12.86 -1.45 -0.10
CA THR A 152 14.15 -2.06 -0.46
C THR A 152 15.33 -1.60 0.40
N ASP A 153 15.30 -0.37 0.89
CA ASP A 153 16.36 0.20 1.73
C ASP A 153 16.49 -0.56 3.06
N LEU A 154 15.36 -0.78 3.74
CA LEU A 154 15.32 -1.46 5.02
C LEU A 154 15.63 -2.95 4.88
N ILE A 155 15.21 -3.59 3.78
CA ILE A 155 15.61 -4.97 3.49
C ILE A 155 17.13 -5.07 3.39
N ASN A 156 17.80 -4.14 2.69
CA ASN A 156 19.26 -4.12 2.62
C ASN A 156 19.90 -3.90 3.99
N GLN A 157 19.41 -2.95 4.79
CA GLN A 157 19.94 -2.68 6.14
C GLN A 157 19.71 -3.83 7.12
N SER A 158 18.67 -4.64 6.91
CA SER A 158 18.38 -5.83 7.71
C SER A 158 19.22 -7.06 7.33
N ASN A 159 20.21 -6.91 6.43
CA ASN A 159 20.92 -8.04 5.81
C ASN A 159 19.96 -9.05 5.14
N ARG A 160 18.94 -8.54 4.43
CA ARG A 160 17.92 -9.36 3.74
C ARG A 160 17.08 -10.21 4.70
N GLY A 161 16.90 -9.75 5.94
CA GLY A 161 16.25 -10.51 7.00
C GLY A 161 14.75 -10.28 7.16
N ILE A 162 14.12 -9.44 6.33
CA ILE A 162 12.71 -9.05 6.49
C ILE A 162 11.96 -8.94 5.16
N VAL A 163 10.63 -9.05 5.23
CA VAL A 163 9.68 -8.58 4.22
C VAL A 163 9.15 -7.21 4.63
N VAL A 164 8.99 -6.29 3.68
CA VAL A 164 8.42 -4.96 3.93
C VAL A 164 7.14 -4.79 3.12
N VAL A 165 6.10 -4.29 3.77
CA VAL A 165 4.83 -3.91 3.15
C VAL A 165 4.60 -2.43 3.39
N THR A 166 4.29 -1.66 2.34
CA THR A 166 3.85 -0.26 2.46
C THR A 166 2.39 -0.16 2.03
N ILE A 167 1.56 0.56 2.77
CA ILE A 167 0.10 0.59 2.55
C ILE A 167 -0.40 2.00 2.22
N GLN A 168 -1.28 2.12 1.23
CA GLN A 168 -2.14 3.30 1.08
C GLN A 168 -3.35 3.17 2.02
N TYR A 169 -3.89 4.31 2.46
CA TYR A 169 -5.18 4.38 3.14
C TYR A 169 -5.86 5.71 2.81
N ARG A 170 -7.21 5.79 2.87
CA ARG A 170 -7.93 7.03 2.56
C ARG A 170 -7.56 8.14 3.55
N LEU A 171 -7.47 9.36 3.03
CA LEU A 171 -7.07 10.57 3.75
C LEU A 171 -8.16 11.62 3.68
N GLY A 172 -8.00 12.69 4.47
CA GLY A 172 -8.84 13.88 4.45
C GLY A 172 -10.32 13.57 4.50
N LEU A 173 -11.08 14.21 3.61
CA LEU A 173 -12.51 14.00 3.45
C LEU A 173 -12.87 12.51 3.25
N PHE A 174 -12.15 11.82 2.38
CA PHE A 174 -12.50 10.43 2.01
C PHE A 174 -12.21 9.41 3.12
N GLY A 175 -11.23 9.69 3.98
CA GLY A 175 -10.84 8.80 5.07
C GLY A 175 -11.45 9.14 6.43
N PHE A 176 -11.77 10.42 6.66
CA PHE A 176 -12.04 10.94 8.01
C PHE A 176 -13.24 11.90 8.07
N LEU A 177 -14.16 11.86 7.09
CA LEU A 177 -15.44 12.58 7.19
C LEU A 177 -16.18 12.17 8.48
N PRO A 178 -16.48 13.12 9.39
CA PRO A 178 -17.16 12.79 10.63
C PRO A 178 -18.67 13.08 10.53
N GLY A 179 -19.39 13.03 11.65
CA GLY A 179 -20.81 13.38 11.72
C GLY A 179 -21.74 12.20 11.98
N ALA A 180 -22.88 12.48 12.60
CA ALA A 180 -23.90 11.50 12.94
C ALA A 180 -24.47 10.78 11.70
N GLU A 181 -24.57 11.49 10.58
CA GLU A 181 -25.05 10.92 9.33
C GLU A 181 -24.06 9.89 8.75
N VAL A 182 -22.76 10.16 8.82
CA VAL A 182 -21.72 9.18 8.46
C VAL A 182 -21.78 7.96 9.38
N LYS A 183 -21.98 8.16 10.69
CA LYS A 183 -22.14 7.05 11.63
C LYS A 183 -23.35 6.17 11.29
N LYS A 184 -24.43 6.77 10.79
CA LYS A 184 -25.69 6.08 10.49
C LYS A 184 -25.65 5.34 9.16
N ASN A 185 -25.13 5.98 8.11
CA ASN A 185 -25.27 5.51 6.72
C ASN A 185 -23.94 5.22 6.01
N GLY A 186 -22.80 5.41 6.69
CA GLY A 186 -21.46 5.11 6.19
C GLY A 186 -20.57 4.48 7.27
N ALA A 187 -19.29 4.85 7.28
CA ALA A 187 -18.31 4.43 8.27
C ALA A 187 -17.40 5.59 8.68
N LEU A 188 -17.40 5.88 9.98
CA LEU A 188 -16.42 6.77 10.58
C LEU A 188 -15.02 6.16 10.51
N ASN A 189 -14.00 7.01 10.52
CA ASN A 189 -12.59 6.59 10.55
C ASN A 189 -12.24 5.60 9.44
N SER A 190 -12.83 5.79 8.25
CA SER A 190 -12.60 4.95 7.06
C SER A 190 -11.12 4.74 6.77
N GLY A 191 -10.26 5.75 6.95
CA GLY A 191 -8.81 5.63 6.79
C GLY A 191 -8.14 4.70 7.81
N LEU A 192 -8.63 4.63 9.05
CA LEU A 192 -8.13 3.64 10.03
C LEU A 192 -8.66 2.23 9.72
N LEU A 193 -9.90 2.13 9.22
CA LEU A 193 -10.48 0.86 8.79
C LEU A 193 -9.76 0.30 7.57
N ASP A 194 -9.31 1.15 6.65
CA ASP A 194 -8.45 0.78 5.51
C ASP A 194 -7.15 0.13 5.99
N GLN A 195 -6.50 0.74 6.98
CA GLN A 195 -5.28 0.19 7.57
C GLN A 195 -5.52 -1.15 8.28
N ASP A 196 -6.60 -1.30 9.07
CA ASP A 196 -6.98 -2.58 9.69
C ASP A 196 -7.21 -3.66 8.62
N PHE A 197 -7.89 -3.31 7.53
CA PHE A 197 -8.16 -4.22 6.42
C PHE A 197 -6.87 -4.64 5.70
N ALA A 198 -5.92 -3.71 5.50
CA ALA A 198 -4.60 -4.03 4.97
C ALA A 198 -3.81 -4.94 5.93
N LEU A 199 -3.90 -4.75 7.25
CA LEU A 199 -3.25 -5.63 8.23
C LEU A 199 -3.83 -7.05 8.21
N ARG A 200 -5.15 -7.18 8.02
CA ARG A 200 -5.80 -8.48 7.80
C ARG A 200 -5.33 -9.13 6.50
N TRP A 201 -5.25 -8.36 5.41
CA TRP A 201 -4.69 -8.82 4.14
C TRP A 201 -3.26 -9.35 4.30
N VAL A 202 -2.42 -8.63 5.06
CA VAL A 202 -1.04 -9.06 5.36
C VAL A 202 -1.06 -10.39 6.11
N ASN A 203 -1.88 -10.53 7.14
CA ASN A 203 -1.97 -11.77 7.91
C ASN A 203 -2.42 -12.97 7.04
N GLU A 204 -3.34 -12.73 6.10
CA GLU A 204 -3.88 -13.77 5.22
C GLU A 204 -2.92 -14.18 4.09
N HIS A 205 -2.14 -13.24 3.56
CA HIS A 205 -1.44 -13.44 2.28
C HIS A 205 0.08 -13.32 2.33
N ILE A 206 0.69 -12.74 3.37
CA ILE A 206 2.12 -12.43 3.34
C ILE A 206 3.03 -13.67 3.28
N SER A 207 2.54 -14.83 3.72
CA SER A 207 3.22 -16.11 3.59
C SER A 207 3.54 -16.48 2.15
N LYS A 208 2.72 -16.04 1.19
CA LYS A 208 2.96 -16.23 -0.25
C LYS A 208 4.14 -15.42 -0.77
N PHE A 209 4.53 -14.38 -0.05
CA PHE A 209 5.69 -13.51 -0.35
C PHE A 209 6.90 -13.83 0.55
N GLY A 210 6.86 -14.94 1.29
CA GLY A 210 7.94 -15.36 2.19
C GLY A 210 7.93 -14.67 3.56
N GLY A 211 6.88 -13.89 3.86
CA GLY A 211 6.71 -13.28 5.18
C GLY A 211 6.04 -14.21 6.19
N ASP A 212 6.33 -13.99 7.46
CA ASP A 212 5.72 -14.70 8.59
C ASP A 212 4.56 -13.88 9.16
N PRO A 213 3.29 -14.31 9.00
CA PRO A 213 2.13 -13.58 9.53
C PRO A 213 2.10 -13.54 11.07
N SER A 214 2.82 -14.45 11.75
CA SER A 214 2.96 -14.43 13.21
C SER A 214 4.03 -13.44 13.72
N LYS A 215 4.84 -12.88 12.80
CA LYS A 215 5.95 -11.96 13.12
C LYS A 215 5.79 -10.60 12.46
N VAL A 216 4.56 -10.13 12.38
CA VAL A 216 4.24 -8.79 11.86
C VAL A 216 4.59 -7.71 12.90
N THR A 217 5.33 -6.69 12.49
CA THR A 217 5.57 -5.45 13.22
C THR A 217 4.97 -4.29 12.43
N ILE A 218 4.15 -3.46 13.06
CA ILE A 218 3.67 -2.21 12.46
C ILE A 218 4.60 -1.06 12.83
N TRP A 219 4.90 -0.19 11.87
CA TRP A 219 5.69 1.01 12.10
C TRP A 219 5.08 2.18 11.33
N GLY A 220 4.89 3.31 12.00
CA GLY A 220 4.49 4.53 11.32
C GLY A 220 5.24 5.76 11.84
N GLU A 221 5.16 6.83 11.05
CA GLU A 221 5.70 8.15 11.34
C GLU A 221 4.60 9.20 11.34
N SER A 222 4.68 10.21 12.22
CA SER A 222 3.68 11.29 12.30
C SER A 222 2.26 10.74 12.46
N ALA A 223 1.34 11.03 11.54
CA ALA A 223 -0.01 10.48 11.52
C ALA A 223 -0.04 8.94 11.43
N GLY A 224 0.95 8.33 10.78
CA GLY A 224 1.14 6.88 10.80
C GLY A 224 1.54 6.37 12.17
N ALA A 225 2.37 7.10 12.93
CA ALA A 225 2.67 6.77 14.33
C ALA A 225 1.44 6.93 15.24
N GLY A 226 0.61 7.94 15.00
CA GLY A 226 -0.70 8.07 15.64
C GLY A 226 -1.62 6.89 15.30
N SER A 227 -1.63 6.46 14.04
CA SER A 227 -2.37 5.27 13.59
C SER A 227 -1.91 3.99 14.28
N VAL A 228 -0.60 3.79 14.44
CA VAL A 228 -0.04 2.66 15.21
C VAL A 228 -0.61 2.64 16.64
N LEU A 229 -0.71 3.79 17.30
CA LEU A 229 -1.36 3.86 18.62
C LEU A 229 -2.84 3.51 18.57
N GLN A 230 -3.57 3.97 17.54
CA GLN A 230 -4.98 3.61 17.35
C GLN A 230 -5.15 2.09 17.19
N HIS A 231 -4.27 1.42 16.44
CA HIS A 231 -4.30 -0.04 16.28
C HIS A 231 -3.96 -0.80 17.56
N LEU A 232 -3.10 -0.24 18.43
CA LEU A 232 -2.79 -0.84 19.73
C LEU A 232 -4.01 -0.84 20.68
N VAL A 233 -4.83 0.20 20.62
CA VAL A 233 -6.01 0.35 21.50
C VAL A 233 -7.33 -0.01 20.84
N ALA A 234 -7.31 -0.34 19.54
CA ALA A 234 -8.48 -0.74 18.77
C ALA A 234 -9.24 -1.86 19.49
N ASN A 235 -10.57 -1.78 19.47
CA ASN A 235 -11.45 -2.75 20.15
C ASN A 235 -11.10 -2.97 21.62
N ASN A 236 -10.70 -1.91 22.34
CA ASN A 236 -10.21 -1.97 23.73
C ASN A 236 -8.95 -2.84 23.90
N GLY A 237 -8.08 -2.86 22.90
CA GLY A 237 -6.88 -3.70 22.87
C GLY A 237 -7.17 -5.18 22.55
N GLN A 238 -8.40 -5.52 22.16
CA GLN A 238 -8.72 -6.87 21.68
C GLN A 238 -8.30 -6.99 20.23
N THR A 239 -7.14 -7.62 20.02
CA THR A 239 -6.54 -7.78 18.71
C THR A 239 -6.75 -9.20 18.16
N GLU A 240 -7.82 -9.91 18.52
CA GLU A 240 -8.05 -11.29 18.05
C GLU A 240 -8.75 -11.35 16.66
N PRO A 241 -8.19 -12.08 15.67
CA PRO A 241 -6.89 -12.77 15.70
C PRO A 241 -5.72 -11.78 15.63
N GLN A 242 -4.62 -12.09 16.34
CA GLN A 242 -3.45 -11.19 16.44
C GLN A 242 -2.94 -10.78 15.04
N LEU A 243 -3.09 -9.49 14.72
CA LEU A 243 -2.66 -8.92 13.44
C LEU A 243 -1.17 -8.55 13.43
N PHE A 244 -0.60 -8.23 14.59
CA PHE A 244 0.80 -7.85 14.76
C PHE A 244 1.29 -8.16 16.19
N ARG A 245 2.61 -8.34 16.34
CA ARG A 245 3.28 -8.61 17.62
C ARG A 245 4.19 -7.48 18.11
N GLY A 246 4.48 -6.50 17.25
CA GLY A 246 5.36 -5.38 17.54
C GLY A 246 4.84 -4.08 16.95
N ALA A 247 5.15 -2.98 17.61
CA ALA A 247 4.73 -1.63 17.20
C ALA A 247 5.90 -0.65 17.37
N ILE A 248 6.13 0.21 16.39
CA ILE A 248 7.15 1.26 16.41
C ILE A 248 6.47 2.59 16.05
N THR A 249 6.74 3.64 16.82
CA THR A 249 6.15 4.97 16.64
C THR A 249 7.25 6.02 16.48
N SER A 250 7.38 6.59 15.28
CA SER A 250 8.30 7.70 15.01
C SER A 250 7.53 9.02 15.05
N SER A 251 7.78 9.85 16.06
CA SER A 251 7.13 11.17 16.20
C SER A 251 5.60 11.11 16.21
N THR A 252 5.03 10.45 17.21
CA THR A 252 3.58 10.27 17.38
C THR A 252 2.76 11.56 17.17
N PHE A 253 1.82 11.54 16.22
CA PHE A 253 0.86 12.63 15.97
C PHE A 253 -0.54 12.27 16.50
N LEU A 254 -0.93 12.90 17.61
CA LEU A 254 -2.26 12.78 18.22
C LEU A 254 -2.92 14.17 18.30
N PRO A 255 -3.61 14.62 17.23
CA PRO A 255 -4.39 15.84 17.28
C PRO A 255 -5.62 15.65 18.20
N SER A 256 -6.38 16.73 18.44
CA SER A 256 -7.64 16.65 19.19
C SER A 256 -8.58 15.60 18.60
N GLN A 257 -9.03 14.67 19.43
CA GLN A 257 -9.97 13.61 19.05
C GLN A 257 -11.34 13.92 19.65
N TYR A 258 -12.27 14.28 18.77
CA TYR A 258 -13.66 14.60 19.13
C TYR A 258 -14.54 13.37 18.99
N ASN A 259 -15.66 13.33 19.71
CA ASN A 259 -16.73 12.40 19.36
C ASN A 259 -17.31 12.82 18.01
N TYR A 260 -17.74 11.84 17.22
CA TYR A 260 -18.21 12.09 15.86
C TYR A 260 -19.38 13.07 15.75
N ASN A 261 -20.14 13.27 16.84
CA ASN A 261 -21.31 14.14 16.95
C ASN A 261 -21.07 15.38 17.83
N ASP A 262 -19.81 15.70 18.16
CA ASP A 262 -19.47 16.96 18.82
C ASP A 262 -19.67 18.15 17.85
N PRO A 263 -19.82 19.39 18.35
CA PRO A 263 -20.10 20.56 17.50
C PRO A 263 -19.06 20.80 16.39
N ILE A 264 -17.78 20.52 16.63
CA ILE A 264 -16.72 20.72 15.64
C ILE A 264 -16.87 19.73 14.47
N PRO A 265 -16.88 18.39 14.70
CA PRO A 265 -17.22 17.40 13.69
C PRO A 265 -18.50 17.66 12.89
N GLU A 266 -19.61 17.99 13.56
CA GLU A 266 -20.89 18.25 12.87
C GLU A 266 -20.82 19.51 11.99
N SER A 267 -20.07 20.54 12.42
CA SER A 267 -19.81 21.72 11.60
C SER A 267 -19.01 21.38 10.35
N LEU A 268 -17.97 20.54 10.47
CA LEU A 268 -17.17 20.08 9.32
C LEU A 268 -18.02 19.28 8.34
N TYR A 269 -18.86 18.37 8.84
CA TYR A 269 -19.80 17.63 7.99
C TYR A 269 -20.76 18.56 7.25
N SER A 270 -21.35 19.52 7.97
CA SER A 270 -22.30 20.49 7.40
C SER A 270 -21.65 21.38 6.33
N GLU A 271 -20.39 21.76 6.53
CA GLU A 271 -19.61 22.53 5.56
C GLU A 271 -19.38 21.74 4.27
N VAL A 272 -19.00 20.47 4.36
CA VAL A 272 -18.85 19.58 3.19
C VAL A 272 -20.17 19.49 2.43
N VAL A 273 -21.28 19.21 3.12
CA VAL A 273 -22.60 19.09 2.49
C VAL A 273 -23.01 20.37 1.77
N ALA A 274 -22.71 21.54 2.36
CA ALA A 274 -22.97 22.83 1.75
C ALA A 274 -22.09 23.06 0.51
N GLN A 275 -20.80 22.77 0.58
CA GLN A 275 -19.86 22.96 -0.53
C GLN A 275 -20.11 22.00 -1.70
N THR A 276 -20.69 20.82 -1.45
CA THR A 276 -21.05 19.86 -2.51
C THR A 276 -22.51 19.97 -2.97
N ASN A 277 -23.23 21.06 -2.63
CA ASN A 277 -24.63 21.28 -2.99
C ASN A 277 -25.58 20.12 -2.59
N CYS A 278 -25.30 19.43 -1.49
CA CYS A 278 -26.03 18.24 -1.03
C CYS A 278 -26.96 18.53 0.15
N THR A 279 -27.42 19.76 0.34
CA THR A 279 -28.18 20.20 1.54
C THR A 279 -29.51 19.47 1.76
N GLY A 280 -30.06 18.81 0.74
CA GLY A 280 -31.25 17.94 0.84
C GLY A 280 -30.95 16.44 0.83
N ALA A 281 -29.67 16.04 0.80
CA ALA A 281 -29.27 14.65 0.77
C ALA A 281 -29.56 13.96 2.10
N THR A 282 -30.20 12.80 2.01
CA THR A 282 -30.42 11.89 3.16
C THR A 282 -29.40 10.77 3.22
N ASP A 283 -28.41 10.80 2.33
CA ASP A 283 -27.38 9.78 2.20
C ASP A 283 -26.02 10.44 1.95
N VAL A 284 -25.02 10.05 2.75
CA VAL A 284 -23.65 10.53 2.61
C VAL A 284 -23.05 10.22 1.23
N ARG A 285 -23.55 9.19 0.53
CA ARG A 285 -23.08 8.79 -0.80
C ARG A 285 -23.25 9.87 -1.87
N SER A 286 -24.31 10.67 -1.78
CA SER A 286 -24.59 11.68 -2.82
C SER A 286 -23.64 12.87 -2.76
N ILE A 287 -22.83 12.98 -1.70
CA ILE A 287 -21.76 13.99 -1.60
C ILE A 287 -20.74 13.72 -2.71
N GLY A 288 -20.74 14.61 -3.72
CA GLY A 288 -19.84 14.55 -4.88
C GLY A 288 -20.38 13.80 -6.10
N GLU A 289 -21.65 13.38 -6.14
CA GLU A 289 -22.29 12.80 -7.34
C GLU A 289 -22.95 13.86 -8.26
N TYR A 290 -23.11 15.10 -7.79
CA TYR A 290 -23.83 16.19 -8.48
C TYR A 290 -22.97 17.43 -8.79
N GLY A 291 -21.65 17.26 -8.89
CA GLY A 291 -20.68 18.33 -9.23
C GLY A 291 -20.22 18.26 -10.67
#